data_AF-A0AAV5C3G4-F1
#
_entry.id   AF-A0AAV5C3G4-F1
#
_cell.length_a   1.000
_cell.length_b   1.000
_cell.length_c   1.000
_cell.angle_alpha   90.00
_cell.angle_beta   90.00
_cell.angle_gamma   90.00
#
_symmetry.space_group_name_H-M   'P 1'
#
loop_
_entity.id
_entity.type
_entity.pdbx_description
1 polymer ?
#
loop_
_entity_poly.entity_id
_entity_poly.type
_entity_poly.pdbx_seq_one_letter_code
_entity_poly.pdbx_strand_id
1 'polypeptide(L)'
;MLQWNRSPGSNSGIWDANGNCTNGGLLAVVDEVLLLAEEDPFPAESSSDRRKLDSVVAFAVFRMMEEFRRVRVWNSSQLLADVNLQPLACLPSADERGNSSSTGYTTSTTSTGGDIYASDGSRFRVSRSDEVAILMDGEFLDEIDLICPAGVSVLHEIAQRVIRAGGTEEFLQAFATAPCDVLDSFLPIRPWEHFCWTTARWSAVTKFIESAVLAMRRQLYAQPSGAFDSFRDEYLLSVAEWRILVLLDFADNFTRVTAHEKLVDTLTVYEALCDAAPGLLLLFSGTSKQLVPERTQGILTKLADVIRTMASGLMARVQNDSFQIPHAIVGVHPLTWYTMACVKDLAPRSA
;
A
#
# COMPACT_ATOMS: atom_id res chain seq x y z
N MET A 1 -26.45 33.08 -20.42
CA MET A 1 -25.70 33.15 -19.14
C MET A 1 -26.59 32.56 -18.06
N LEU A 2 -26.43 31.28 -17.75
CA LEU A 2 -27.14 30.63 -16.65
C LEU A 2 -26.28 30.80 -15.39
N GLN A 3 -26.60 31.79 -14.58
CA GLN A 3 -26.02 31.96 -13.25
C GLN A 3 -26.59 30.88 -12.33
N TRP A 4 -25.78 29.87 -12.04
CA TRP A 4 -26.03 28.94 -10.95
C TRP A 4 -25.81 29.68 -9.63
N ASN A 5 -26.90 30.14 -9.01
CA ASN A 5 -26.88 30.71 -7.67
C ASN A 5 -26.44 29.61 -6.69
N ARG A 6 -25.19 29.72 -6.20
CA ARG A 6 -24.74 29.00 -5.01
C ARG A 6 -25.52 29.53 -3.81
N SER A 7 -26.41 28.72 -3.27
CA SER A 7 -26.93 28.92 -1.91
C SER A 7 -25.80 28.68 -0.89
N PRO A 8 -25.63 29.55 0.12
CA PRO A 8 -24.58 29.40 1.12
C PRO A 8 -24.99 28.29 2.09
N GLY A 9 -24.42 27.10 1.89
CA GLY A 9 -24.67 25.89 2.70
C GLY A 9 -24.32 24.56 2.01
N SER A 10 -23.97 24.56 0.72
CA SER A 10 -23.78 23.31 -0.05
C SER A 10 -22.41 22.65 0.18
N ASN A 11 -22.36 21.74 1.15
CA ASN A 11 -21.43 20.61 1.12
C ASN A 11 -22.09 19.34 0.53
N SER A 12 -23.20 19.46 -0.21
CA SER A 12 -23.83 18.31 -0.85
C SER A 12 -23.21 18.05 -2.23
N GLY A 13 -22.39 17.00 -2.34
CA GLY A 13 -22.01 16.41 -3.63
C GLY A 13 -23.24 15.93 -4.43
N ILE A 14 -22.99 15.37 -5.61
CA ILE A 14 -24.05 14.73 -6.41
C ILE A 14 -24.52 13.43 -5.73
N TRP A 15 -23.58 12.77 -5.07
CA TRP A 15 -23.80 11.57 -4.28
C TRP A 15 -23.46 11.80 -2.81
N ASP A 16 -24.19 11.15 -1.90
CA ASP A 16 -23.83 11.09 -0.48
C ASP A 16 -22.78 9.99 -0.21
N ALA A 17 -22.36 9.87 1.07
CA ALA A 17 -21.39 8.86 1.48
C ALA A 17 -21.88 7.41 1.28
N ASN A 18 -23.19 7.21 1.13
CA ASN A 18 -23.82 5.92 0.90
C ASN A 18 -24.05 5.65 -0.60
N GLY A 19 -23.55 6.52 -1.48
CA GLY A 19 -23.71 6.40 -2.94
C GLY A 19 -25.12 6.73 -3.44
N ASN A 20 -26.00 7.29 -2.60
CA ASN A 20 -27.32 7.73 -3.04
C ASN A 20 -27.20 9.08 -3.75
N CYS A 21 -27.92 9.22 -4.86
CA CYS A 21 -27.96 10.50 -5.57
C CYS A 21 -28.76 11.53 -4.77
N THR A 22 -28.07 12.53 -4.23
CA THR A 22 -28.68 13.65 -3.50
C THR A 22 -29.13 14.78 -4.43
N ASN A 23 -28.61 14.80 -5.66
CA ASN A 23 -28.92 15.84 -6.65
C ASN A 23 -29.31 15.25 -8.01
N GLY A 24 -30.41 14.49 -8.02
CA GLY A 24 -30.93 13.84 -9.23
C GLY A 24 -31.31 14.83 -10.34
N GLY A 25 -31.71 16.05 -9.99
CA GLY A 25 -31.98 17.11 -10.96
C GLY A 25 -30.73 17.51 -11.75
N LEU A 26 -29.57 17.57 -11.10
CA LEU A 26 -28.31 17.87 -11.78
C LEU A 26 -27.86 16.72 -12.69
N LEU A 27 -28.06 15.46 -12.29
CA LEU A 27 -27.80 14.31 -13.17
C LEU A 27 -28.71 14.31 -14.41
N ALA A 28 -30.00 14.58 -14.25
CA ALA A 28 -30.94 14.66 -15.36
C ALA A 28 -30.54 15.74 -16.38
N VAL A 29 -30.12 16.92 -15.90
CA VAL A 29 -29.62 18.00 -16.77
C VAL A 29 -28.35 17.58 -17.51
N VAL A 30 -27.44 16.86 -16.85
CA VAL A 30 -26.24 16.32 -17.52
C VAL A 30 -26.65 15.33 -18.61
N ASP A 31 -27.58 14.43 -18.33
CA ASP A 31 -28.08 13.46 -19.31
C ASP A 31 -28.76 14.13 -20.52
N GLU A 32 -29.55 15.18 -20.29
CA GLU A 32 -30.13 15.99 -21.36
C GLU A 32 -29.07 16.67 -22.23
N VAL A 33 -28.04 17.27 -21.61
CA VAL A 33 -26.95 17.90 -22.34
C VAL A 33 -26.16 16.89 -23.17
N LEU A 34 -25.91 15.69 -22.63
CA LEU A 34 -25.22 14.63 -23.35
C LEU A 34 -26.06 14.09 -24.51
N LEU A 35 -27.36 13.91 -24.32
CA LEU A 35 -28.28 13.56 -25.42
C LEU A 35 -28.26 14.61 -26.53
N LEU A 36 -28.34 15.89 -26.17
CA LEU A 36 -28.25 16.99 -27.14
C LEU A 36 -26.90 17.04 -27.87
N ALA A 37 -25.81 16.62 -27.21
CA ALA A 37 -24.49 16.52 -27.85
C ALA A 37 -24.42 15.33 -28.82
N GLU A 38 -25.05 14.20 -28.50
CA GLU A 38 -25.13 13.00 -29.35
C GLU A 38 -25.98 13.22 -30.61
N GLU A 39 -27.05 14.02 -30.52
CA GLU A 39 -27.95 14.31 -31.64
C GLU A 39 -27.34 15.25 -32.70
N ASP A 40 -26.15 15.80 -32.45
CA ASP A 40 -25.42 16.69 -33.36
C ASP A 40 -26.26 17.85 -33.98
N PRO A 41 -27.10 18.58 -33.22
CA PRO A 41 -28.12 19.47 -33.79
C PRO A 41 -27.56 20.73 -34.47
N PHE A 42 -26.27 21.01 -34.31
CA PHE A 42 -25.61 22.25 -34.74
C PHE A 42 -24.57 21.99 -35.84
N PRO A 43 -24.90 22.07 -37.14
CA PRO A 43 -23.92 21.93 -38.21
C PRO A 43 -22.82 23.01 -38.12
N ALA A 44 -21.66 22.76 -38.74
CA ALA A 44 -20.42 23.56 -38.60
C ALA A 44 -20.56 25.08 -38.79
N GLU A 45 -21.62 25.53 -39.48
CA GLU A 45 -21.94 26.95 -39.69
C GLU A 45 -22.41 27.67 -38.41
N SER A 46 -22.91 26.93 -37.40
CA SER A 46 -23.36 27.44 -36.09
C SER A 46 -22.27 27.33 -35.01
N SER A 47 -21.04 27.74 -35.37
CA SER A 47 -19.84 27.57 -34.54
C SER A 47 -19.93 28.14 -33.11
N SER A 48 -20.76 29.16 -32.88
CA SER A 48 -20.95 29.77 -31.55
C SER A 48 -21.75 28.88 -30.59
N ASP A 49 -22.85 28.30 -31.05
CA ASP A 49 -23.72 27.45 -30.21
C ASP A 49 -23.11 26.06 -30.03
N ARG A 50 -22.40 25.54 -31.04
CA ARG A 50 -21.56 24.35 -30.90
C ARG A 50 -20.50 24.50 -29.80
N ARG A 51 -19.72 25.59 -29.83
CA ARG A 51 -18.71 25.86 -28.78
C ARG A 51 -19.31 25.98 -27.39
N LYS A 52 -20.54 26.53 -27.27
CA LYS A 52 -21.25 26.58 -25.99
C LYS A 52 -21.64 25.19 -25.53
N LEU A 53 -22.19 24.36 -26.42
CA LEU A 53 -22.52 22.98 -26.11
C LEU A 53 -21.29 22.20 -25.65
N ASP A 54 -20.19 22.28 -26.40
CA ASP A 54 -18.92 21.65 -26.05
C ASP A 54 -18.40 22.13 -24.69
N SER A 55 -18.53 23.44 -24.40
CA SER A 55 -18.17 24.00 -23.09
C SER A 55 -19.04 23.48 -21.96
N VAL A 56 -20.34 23.23 -22.18
CA VAL A 56 -21.23 22.68 -21.16
C VAL A 56 -20.95 21.20 -20.95
N VAL A 57 -20.71 20.43 -22.03
CA VAL A 57 -20.29 19.02 -21.95
C VAL A 57 -18.96 18.90 -21.20
N ALA A 58 -17.96 19.70 -21.53
CA ALA A 58 -16.68 19.72 -20.83
C ALA A 58 -16.84 20.08 -19.35
N PHE A 59 -17.74 21.02 -19.02
CA PHE A 59 -18.05 21.35 -17.63
C PHE A 59 -18.76 20.19 -16.91
N ALA A 60 -19.67 19.47 -17.58
CA ALA A 60 -20.33 18.29 -17.03
C ALA A 60 -19.31 17.18 -16.73
N VAL A 61 -18.40 16.88 -17.66
CA VAL A 61 -17.28 15.94 -17.44
C VAL A 61 -16.41 16.37 -16.27
N PHE A 62 -16.01 17.65 -16.22
CA PHE A 62 -15.25 18.19 -15.09
C PHE A 62 -15.95 17.98 -13.74
N ARG A 63 -17.27 18.22 -13.68
CA ARG A 63 -18.09 17.99 -12.48
C ARG A 63 -18.14 16.50 -12.12
N MET A 64 -18.28 15.60 -13.09
CA MET A 64 -18.24 14.16 -12.86
C MET A 64 -16.86 13.71 -12.32
N MET A 65 -15.76 14.28 -12.84
CA MET A 65 -14.40 14.00 -12.34
C MET A 65 -14.17 14.53 -10.92
N GLU A 66 -14.75 15.67 -10.58
CA GLU A 66 -14.71 16.20 -9.21
C GLU A 66 -15.44 15.30 -8.23
N GLU A 67 -16.58 14.73 -8.63
CA GLU A 67 -17.28 13.74 -7.81
C GLU A 67 -16.53 12.42 -7.75
N PHE A 68 -15.94 11.95 -8.84
CA PHE A 68 -15.09 10.76 -8.88
C PHE A 68 -14.01 10.79 -7.78
N ARG A 69 -13.34 11.94 -7.60
CA ARG A 69 -12.32 12.12 -6.54
C ARG A 69 -12.86 11.98 -5.11
N ARG A 70 -14.17 12.14 -4.92
CA ARG A 70 -14.86 12.00 -3.63
C ARG A 70 -15.39 10.58 -3.41
N VAL A 71 -15.49 9.76 -4.47
CA VAL A 71 -16.00 8.39 -4.37
C VAL A 71 -15.04 7.54 -3.55
N ARG A 72 -15.57 6.93 -2.49
CA ARG A 72 -14.86 5.95 -1.68
C ARG A 72 -15.23 4.55 -2.15
N VAL A 73 -14.36 3.95 -2.96
CA VAL A 73 -14.50 2.55 -3.41
C VAL A 73 -13.90 1.59 -2.38
N TRP A 74 -12.84 2.01 -1.72
CA TRP A 74 -12.08 1.19 -0.78
C TRP A 74 -12.28 1.68 0.65
N ASN A 75 -12.51 0.76 1.58
CA ASN A 75 -12.72 1.07 2.98
C ASN A 75 -11.83 0.20 3.88
N SER A 76 -10.97 0.86 4.66
CA SER A 76 -10.11 0.19 5.64
C SER A 76 -10.72 0.08 7.04
N SER A 77 -11.96 0.53 7.26
CA SER A 77 -12.57 0.57 8.59
C SER A 77 -12.70 -0.80 9.24
N GLN A 78 -13.06 -1.83 8.46
CA GLN A 78 -13.17 -3.21 8.97
C GLN A 78 -11.79 -3.81 9.23
N LEU A 79 -10.85 -3.59 8.32
CA LEU A 79 -9.45 -4.00 8.48
C LEU A 79 -8.80 -3.41 9.75
N LEU A 80 -9.10 -2.15 10.08
CA LEU A 80 -8.58 -1.51 11.30
C LEU A 80 -9.32 -1.94 12.57
N ALA A 81 -10.61 -2.28 12.46
CA ALA A 81 -11.45 -2.71 13.58
C ALA A 81 -11.13 -4.15 14.02
N ASP A 82 -11.03 -5.08 13.07
CA ASP A 82 -10.83 -6.51 13.37
C ASP A 82 -9.39 -6.81 13.80
N VAL A 83 -8.42 -6.04 13.30
CA VAL A 83 -7.00 -6.29 13.59
C VAL A 83 -6.49 -5.43 14.75
N ASN A 84 -7.34 -4.57 15.35
CA ASN A 84 -6.98 -3.68 16.46
C ASN A 84 -5.67 -2.90 16.18
N LEU A 85 -5.44 -2.58 14.90
CA LEU A 85 -4.19 -1.99 14.44
C LEU A 85 -4.18 -0.53 14.86
N GLN A 86 -3.26 -0.18 15.76
CA GLN A 86 -2.68 1.14 15.64
C GLN A 86 -2.06 1.23 14.23
N PRO A 87 -2.25 2.35 13.49
CA PRO A 87 -1.60 2.53 12.21
C PRO A 87 -0.13 2.13 12.37
N LEU A 88 0.35 1.17 11.57
CA LEU A 88 1.74 0.69 11.71
C LEU A 88 2.73 1.88 11.66
N ALA A 89 2.32 3.00 11.04
CA ALA A 89 2.95 4.32 11.12
C ALA A 89 3.42 4.77 12.53
N CYS A 90 2.83 4.28 13.62
CA CYS A 90 3.13 4.74 14.99
C CYS A 90 3.82 3.72 15.91
N LEU A 91 4.22 2.54 15.43
CA LEU A 91 4.85 1.55 16.32
C LEU A 91 6.30 1.96 16.66
N PRO A 92 6.65 2.12 17.95
CA PRO A 92 8.03 2.36 18.36
C PRO A 92 8.89 1.12 18.11
N SER A 93 10.14 1.36 17.70
CA SER A 93 11.16 0.35 17.44
C SER A 93 11.37 -0.57 18.65
N ALA A 94 11.47 -1.87 18.40
CA ALA A 94 11.77 -2.87 19.43
C ALA A 94 13.26 -2.88 19.85
N ASP A 95 14.08 -1.96 19.34
CA ASP A 95 15.54 -2.02 19.45
C ASP A 95 16.16 -1.12 20.53
N GLU A 96 15.38 -0.49 21.40
CA GLU A 96 15.92 0.01 22.67
C GLU A 96 15.93 -1.09 23.74
N ARG A 97 16.62 -2.20 23.46
CA ARG A 97 17.10 -3.09 24.53
C ARG A 97 18.35 -2.47 25.17
N GLY A 98 18.13 -1.32 25.81
CA GLY A 98 19.12 -0.64 26.61
C GLY A 98 19.55 -1.51 27.79
N ASN A 99 20.86 -1.76 27.87
CA ASN A 99 21.56 -2.32 29.02
C ASN A 99 20.98 -1.80 30.34
N SER A 100 20.32 -2.69 31.08
CA SER A 100 20.13 -2.51 32.53
C SER A 100 21.08 -3.45 33.25
N SER A 101 22.38 -3.12 33.21
CA SER A 101 23.31 -3.61 34.22
C SER A 101 23.10 -2.80 35.49
N SER A 102 22.14 -3.19 36.32
CA SER A 102 22.13 -2.80 37.73
C SER A 102 22.84 -3.91 38.51
N THR A 103 24.10 -3.64 38.79
CA THR A 103 24.97 -4.41 39.68
C THR A 103 24.34 -4.46 41.08
N GLY A 104 24.17 -5.67 41.61
CA GLY A 104 23.52 -5.89 42.90
C GLY A 104 24.35 -5.46 44.10
N TYR A 105 23.63 -4.94 45.10
CA TYR A 105 23.84 -5.00 46.56
C TYR A 105 22.54 -4.40 47.15
N THR A 106 21.85 -4.89 48.17
CA THR A 106 22.20 -5.66 49.37
C THR A 106 20.89 -6.17 50.00
N THR A 107 20.90 -7.43 50.46
CA THR A 107 20.36 -7.96 51.73
C THR A 107 18.94 -7.63 52.22
N SER A 108 18.10 -8.66 52.17
CA SER A 108 17.11 -9.19 53.14
C SER A 108 16.37 -8.29 54.14
N THR A 109 15.04 -8.45 54.20
CA THR A 109 14.29 -8.81 55.44
C THR A 109 12.83 -9.22 55.15
N THR A 110 12.30 -10.02 56.06
CA THR A 110 11.10 -10.87 56.02
C THR A 110 9.79 -10.21 56.46
N SER A 111 8.65 -10.73 55.98
CA SER A 111 7.32 -10.95 56.63
C SER A 111 6.18 -10.62 55.64
N THR A 112 5.32 -11.56 55.20
CA THR A 112 4.19 -12.27 55.83
C THR A 112 2.85 -11.77 55.25
N GLY A 113 2.15 -12.66 54.53
CA GLY A 113 0.68 -12.82 54.58
C GLY A 113 -0.17 -11.94 53.66
N GLY A 114 -1.00 -12.58 52.82
CA GLY A 114 -2.22 -11.96 52.29
C GLY A 114 -2.63 -12.44 50.90
N ASP A 115 -3.24 -13.62 50.83
CA ASP A 115 -3.99 -14.08 49.64
C ASP A 115 -5.22 -13.20 49.41
N ILE A 116 -5.38 -12.64 48.21
CA ILE A 116 -6.69 -12.16 47.72
C ILE A 116 -6.87 -12.63 46.28
N TYR A 117 -7.91 -13.45 46.11
CA TYR A 117 -8.51 -13.88 44.86
C TYR A 117 -8.71 -12.72 43.88
N ALA A 118 -8.24 -12.89 42.64
CA ALA A 118 -8.77 -12.18 41.49
C ALA A 118 -9.06 -13.20 40.38
N SER A 119 -10.36 -13.46 40.24
CA SER A 119 -10.95 -14.29 39.19
C SER A 119 -10.76 -13.64 37.83
N ASP A 120 -10.49 -14.52 36.86
CA ASP A 120 -10.96 -14.54 35.48
C ASP A 120 -11.04 -13.21 34.70
N GLY A 121 -10.15 -13.13 33.72
CA GLY A 121 -10.07 -12.09 32.73
C GLY A 121 -8.95 -12.43 31.77
N SER A 122 -9.03 -13.60 31.16
CA SER A 122 -8.19 -14.03 30.05
C SER A 122 -8.37 -13.07 28.86
N ARG A 123 -7.79 -11.87 28.95
CA ARG A 123 -7.37 -11.13 27.78
C ARG A 123 -6.13 -11.83 27.28
N PHE A 124 -6.32 -12.72 26.30
CA PHE A 124 -5.27 -13.21 25.43
C PHE A 124 -4.47 -11.98 24.96
N ARG A 125 -3.29 -11.76 25.56
CA ARG A 125 -2.26 -10.95 24.92
C ARG A 125 -1.68 -11.84 23.84
N VAL A 126 -2.33 -11.84 22.68
CA VAL A 126 -1.72 -12.34 21.45
C VAL A 126 -0.40 -11.60 21.31
N SER A 127 0.68 -12.35 21.05
CA SER A 127 2.00 -11.76 20.93
C SER A 127 1.99 -10.83 19.70
N ARG A 128 2.65 -9.67 19.77
CA ARG A 128 2.69 -8.64 18.71
C ARG A 128 3.24 -9.15 17.36
N SER A 129 3.84 -10.35 17.36
CA SER A 129 4.30 -11.11 16.19
C SER A 129 3.19 -11.97 15.55
N ASP A 130 2.22 -12.43 16.33
CA ASP A 130 1.07 -13.22 15.86
C ASP A 130 0.03 -12.30 15.18
N GLU A 131 -0.16 -11.06 15.66
CA GLU A 131 -1.07 -10.09 15.02
C GLU A 131 -0.64 -9.74 13.58
N VAL A 132 0.67 -9.60 13.36
CA VAL A 132 1.23 -9.41 12.01
C VAL A 132 1.11 -10.69 11.20
N ALA A 133 1.27 -11.86 11.79
CA ALA A 133 1.14 -13.14 11.08
C ALA A 133 -0.30 -13.38 10.56
N ILE A 134 -1.33 -13.00 11.32
CA ILE A 134 -2.74 -13.11 10.91
C ILE A 134 -3.04 -12.22 9.70
N LEU A 135 -2.45 -11.01 9.65
CA LEU A 135 -2.55 -10.11 8.48
C LEU A 135 -1.87 -10.65 7.22
N MET A 136 -0.92 -11.57 7.37
CA MET A 136 -0.16 -12.14 6.25
C MET A 136 -0.86 -13.34 5.64
N ASP A 137 -1.98 -13.80 6.22
CA ASP A 137 -2.79 -14.86 5.63
C ASP A 137 -3.73 -14.25 4.58
N GLY A 138 -3.44 -14.50 3.31
CA GLY A 138 -4.24 -13.99 2.20
C GLY A 138 -5.71 -14.41 2.24
N GLU A 139 -6.03 -15.51 2.95
CA GLU A 139 -7.39 -15.98 3.16
C GLU A 139 -8.21 -15.03 4.04
N PHE A 140 -7.57 -14.35 5.02
CA PHE A 140 -8.22 -13.40 5.91
C PHE A 140 -8.73 -12.15 5.18
N LEU A 141 -7.98 -11.66 4.18
CA LEU A 141 -8.38 -10.49 3.41
C LEU A 141 -9.51 -10.77 2.42
N ASP A 142 -9.70 -12.02 2.01
CA ASP A 142 -10.85 -12.42 1.20
C ASP A 142 -12.15 -12.44 2.03
N GLU A 143 -12.07 -12.63 3.36
CA GLU A 143 -13.22 -12.64 4.28
C GLU A 143 -13.67 -11.23 4.70
N ILE A 144 -12.79 -10.23 4.63
CA ILE A 144 -13.11 -8.83 4.95
C ILE A 144 -13.64 -8.09 3.72
N ASP A 145 -14.76 -7.38 3.86
CA ASP A 145 -15.28 -6.48 2.83
C ASP A 145 -14.43 -5.20 2.74
N LEU A 146 -13.42 -5.21 1.85
CA LEU A 146 -12.57 -4.06 1.54
C LEU A 146 -13.24 -3.07 0.58
N ILE A 147 -14.21 -3.55 -0.19
CA ILE A 147 -14.92 -2.80 -1.21
C ILE A 147 -16.23 -2.19 -0.68
N CYS A 148 -16.54 -0.98 -1.13
CA CYS A 148 -17.83 -0.32 -0.93
C CYS A 148 -18.69 -0.47 -2.20
N PRO A 149 -19.70 -1.37 -2.24
CA PRO A 149 -20.55 -1.57 -3.42
C PRO A 149 -21.27 -0.29 -3.87
N ALA A 150 -21.62 0.57 -2.91
CA ALA A 150 -22.17 1.90 -3.16
C ALA A 150 -21.22 2.77 -3.99
N GLY A 151 -19.93 2.79 -3.66
CA GLY A 151 -18.92 3.54 -4.40
C GLY A 151 -18.75 3.01 -5.83
N VAL A 152 -18.81 1.70 -6.02
CA VAL A 152 -18.73 1.07 -7.35
C VAL A 152 -19.94 1.41 -8.20
N SER A 153 -21.14 1.44 -7.60
CA SER A 153 -22.36 1.88 -8.28
C SER A 153 -22.25 3.33 -8.75
N VAL A 154 -21.70 4.22 -7.93
CA VAL A 154 -21.41 5.61 -8.34
C VAL A 154 -20.37 5.67 -9.46
N LEU A 155 -19.33 4.83 -9.43
CA LEU A 155 -18.37 4.75 -10.53
C LEU A 155 -19.02 4.32 -11.84
N HIS A 156 -19.98 3.41 -11.82
CA HIS A 156 -20.74 3.04 -13.02
C HIS A 156 -21.51 4.23 -13.60
N GLU A 157 -22.21 4.99 -12.75
CA GLU A 157 -22.97 6.18 -13.16
C GLU A 157 -22.07 7.30 -13.72
N ILE A 158 -20.89 7.50 -13.12
CA ILE A 158 -19.89 8.46 -13.59
C ILE A 158 -19.30 7.99 -14.92
N ALA A 159 -18.83 6.74 -14.99
CA ALA A 159 -18.20 6.18 -16.18
C ALA A 159 -19.15 6.25 -17.37
N GLN A 160 -20.41 5.88 -17.19
CA GLN A 160 -21.42 5.93 -18.26
C GLN A 160 -21.52 7.33 -18.90
N ARG A 161 -21.59 8.39 -18.07
CA ARG A 161 -21.73 9.77 -18.56
C ARG A 161 -20.46 10.30 -19.20
N VAL A 162 -19.31 9.94 -18.63
CA VAL A 162 -18.01 10.40 -19.11
C VAL A 162 -17.64 9.74 -20.43
N ILE A 163 -17.97 8.45 -20.61
CA ILE A 163 -17.81 7.74 -21.89
C ILE A 163 -18.69 8.37 -22.96
N ARG A 164 -19.97 8.65 -22.66
CA ARG A 164 -20.90 9.31 -23.59
C ARG A 164 -20.41 10.70 -24.01
N ALA A 165 -19.75 11.42 -23.10
CA ALA A 165 -19.14 12.72 -23.37
C ALA A 165 -17.80 12.64 -24.14
N GLY A 166 -17.25 11.44 -24.37
CA GLY A 166 -15.93 11.25 -24.96
C GLY A 166 -14.74 11.56 -24.04
N GLY A 167 -14.96 11.71 -22.73
CA GLY A 167 -13.94 12.10 -21.74
C GLY A 167 -13.15 10.93 -21.15
N THR A 168 -12.88 9.87 -21.92
CA THR A 168 -12.27 8.64 -21.42
C THR A 168 -10.80 8.83 -21.01
N GLU A 169 -10.05 9.69 -21.70
CA GLU A 169 -8.66 9.98 -21.37
C GLU A 169 -8.54 10.73 -20.04
N GLU A 170 -9.39 11.74 -19.79
CA GLU A 170 -9.41 12.46 -18.52
C GLU A 170 -9.84 11.55 -17.37
N PHE A 171 -10.72 10.58 -17.65
CA PHE A 171 -11.15 9.59 -16.67
C PHE A 171 -10.01 8.67 -16.24
N LEU A 172 -9.28 8.11 -17.21
CA LEU A 172 -8.09 7.29 -16.95
C LEU A 172 -7.02 8.05 -16.17
N GLN A 173 -6.80 9.33 -16.52
CA GLN A 173 -5.85 10.18 -15.79
C GLN A 173 -6.30 10.43 -14.34
N ALA A 174 -7.61 10.58 -14.10
CA ALA A 174 -8.15 10.80 -12.77
C ALA A 174 -7.92 9.60 -11.84
N PHE A 175 -7.84 8.37 -12.36
CA PHE A 175 -7.62 7.16 -11.56
C PHE A 175 -6.34 7.20 -10.72
N ALA A 176 -5.28 7.85 -11.21
CA ALA A 176 -4.03 8.02 -10.46
C ALA A 176 -4.21 8.86 -9.17
N THR A 177 -5.27 9.68 -9.10
CA THR A 177 -5.61 10.49 -7.93
C THR A 177 -6.67 9.86 -7.04
N ALA A 178 -7.14 8.65 -7.36
CA ALA A 178 -8.19 8.00 -6.61
C ALA A 178 -7.73 7.63 -5.17
N PRO A 179 -8.57 7.88 -4.15
CA PRO A 179 -8.26 7.51 -2.78
C PRO A 179 -8.28 5.99 -2.59
N CYS A 180 -7.36 5.47 -1.77
CA CYS A 180 -7.33 4.06 -1.42
C CYS A 180 -6.90 3.85 0.02
N ASP A 181 -7.85 4.01 0.94
CA ASP A 181 -7.60 3.96 2.38
C ASP A 181 -7.00 2.62 2.85
N VAL A 182 -7.28 1.52 2.12
CA VAL A 182 -6.71 0.19 2.39
C VAL A 182 -5.20 0.20 2.23
N LEU A 183 -4.69 0.57 1.05
CA LEU A 183 -3.24 0.59 0.79
C LEU A 183 -2.54 1.76 1.50
N ASP A 184 -3.24 2.89 1.65
CA ASP A 184 -2.67 4.09 2.27
C ASP A 184 -2.47 3.93 3.77
N SER A 185 -3.26 3.10 4.45
CA SER A 185 -3.16 2.88 5.90
C SER A 185 -1.85 2.23 6.37
N PHE A 186 -1.15 1.52 5.48
CA PHE A 186 0.11 0.83 5.78
C PHE A 186 1.35 1.56 5.28
N LEU A 187 1.16 2.57 4.44
CA LEU A 187 2.24 3.45 4.00
C LEU A 187 2.43 4.60 4.99
N PRO A 188 3.68 5.08 5.18
CA PRO A 188 3.94 6.23 6.02
C PRO A 188 3.19 7.45 5.46
N ILE A 189 2.53 8.17 6.37
CA ILE A 189 1.78 9.40 6.08
C ILE A 189 2.67 10.45 5.38
N ARG A 190 4.01 10.34 5.52
CA ARG A 190 5.00 11.19 4.88
C ARG A 190 6.05 10.39 4.10
N PRO A 191 6.23 10.68 2.80
CA PRO A 191 7.21 10.00 1.97
C PRO A 191 8.62 10.02 2.58
N TRP A 192 9.09 11.16 3.10
CA TRP A 192 10.48 11.33 3.58
C TRP A 192 10.81 10.66 4.93
N GLU A 193 9.87 9.95 5.55
CA GLU A 193 10.13 9.12 6.74
C GLU A 193 10.62 7.71 6.36
N HIS A 194 11.27 7.57 5.20
CA HIS A 194 11.87 6.34 4.66
C HIS A 194 12.79 5.58 5.63
N PHE A 195 13.32 6.25 6.66
CA PHE A 195 14.33 5.72 7.59
C PHE A 195 13.77 4.92 8.77
N CYS A 196 12.45 4.81 8.96
CA CYS A 196 11.86 4.07 10.08
C CYS A 196 11.41 2.64 9.74
N TRP A 197 11.61 2.17 8.51
CA TRP A 197 11.27 0.80 8.15
C TRP A 197 12.41 -0.14 8.55
N THR A 198 12.11 -1.06 9.45
CA THR A 198 12.94 -2.26 9.61
C THR A 198 12.71 -3.18 8.41
N THR A 199 13.70 -3.99 8.07
CA THR A 199 13.60 -4.98 6.97
C THR A 199 12.44 -5.95 7.18
N ALA A 200 12.19 -6.35 8.44
CA ALA A 200 11.04 -7.15 8.83
C ALA A 200 9.69 -6.42 8.68
N ARG A 201 9.65 -5.11 8.92
CA ARG A 201 8.43 -4.32 8.71
C ARG A 201 8.15 -4.14 7.22
N TRP A 202 9.17 -3.83 6.44
CA TRP A 202 9.02 -3.70 5.00
C TRP A 202 8.54 -5.00 4.36
N SER A 203 9.11 -6.15 4.73
CA SER A 203 8.68 -7.44 4.19
C SER A 203 7.20 -7.74 4.53
N ALA A 204 6.75 -7.43 5.75
CA ALA A 204 5.35 -7.57 6.13
C ALA A 204 4.43 -6.64 5.32
N VAL A 205 4.80 -5.37 5.14
CA VAL A 205 4.00 -4.41 4.35
C VAL A 205 3.96 -4.82 2.87
N THR A 206 5.05 -5.33 2.32
CA THR A 206 5.10 -5.83 0.93
C THR A 206 4.15 -7.01 0.72
N LYS A 207 4.17 -8.00 1.62
CA LYS A 207 3.26 -9.16 1.59
C LYS A 207 1.80 -8.75 1.80
N PHE A 208 1.55 -7.79 2.68
CA PHE A 208 0.21 -7.22 2.87
C PHE A 208 -0.28 -6.56 1.58
N ILE A 209 0.53 -5.68 0.95
CA ILE A 209 0.12 -4.96 -0.26
C ILE A 209 -0.16 -5.94 -1.40
N GLU A 210 0.66 -6.97 -1.58
CA GLU A 210 0.39 -8.04 -2.53
C GLU A 210 -0.97 -8.71 -2.28
N SER A 211 -1.20 -9.17 -1.06
CA SER A 211 -2.43 -9.88 -0.67
C SER A 211 -3.67 -8.99 -0.77
N ALA A 212 -3.55 -7.74 -0.31
CA ALA A 212 -4.61 -6.75 -0.36
C ALA A 212 -5.00 -6.43 -1.80
N VAL A 213 -4.04 -6.20 -2.70
CA VAL A 213 -4.38 -5.91 -4.10
C VAL A 213 -5.02 -7.12 -4.78
N LEU A 214 -4.63 -8.34 -4.44
CA LEU A 214 -5.28 -9.55 -4.95
C LEU A 214 -6.74 -9.68 -4.46
N ALA A 215 -6.97 -9.47 -3.17
CA ALA A 215 -8.32 -9.45 -2.57
C ALA A 215 -9.17 -8.33 -3.17
N MET A 216 -8.63 -7.12 -3.28
CA MET A 216 -9.26 -5.97 -3.93
C MET A 216 -9.66 -6.30 -5.37
N ARG A 217 -8.80 -6.98 -6.15
CA ARG A 217 -9.13 -7.42 -7.50
C ARG A 217 -10.32 -8.37 -7.47
N ARG A 218 -10.28 -9.44 -6.67
CA ARG A 218 -11.38 -10.42 -6.59
C ARG A 218 -12.70 -9.75 -6.23
N GLN A 219 -12.70 -8.89 -5.22
CA GLN A 219 -13.89 -8.16 -4.76
C GLN A 219 -14.42 -7.18 -5.80
N LEU A 220 -13.54 -6.49 -6.53
CA LEU A 220 -13.92 -5.61 -7.64
C LEU A 220 -14.57 -6.39 -8.79
N TYR A 221 -14.04 -7.58 -9.11
CA TYR A 221 -14.61 -8.43 -10.15
C TYR A 221 -15.94 -9.07 -9.76
N ALA A 222 -16.17 -9.30 -8.47
CA ALA A 222 -17.45 -9.79 -7.94
C ALA A 222 -18.59 -8.75 -8.02
N GLN A 223 -18.28 -7.47 -8.26
CA GLN A 223 -19.29 -6.41 -8.37
C GLN A 223 -20.13 -6.54 -9.65
N PRO A 224 -21.42 -6.10 -9.60
CA PRO A 224 -22.30 -6.14 -10.76
C PRO A 224 -21.67 -5.44 -11.96
N SER A 225 -21.94 -5.95 -13.15
CA SER A 225 -21.43 -5.39 -14.40
C SER A 225 -22.06 -4.02 -14.71
N GLY A 226 -21.29 -3.11 -15.28
CA GLY A 226 -21.76 -1.81 -15.75
C GLY A 226 -20.73 -1.05 -16.59
N ALA A 227 -20.95 0.24 -16.82
CA ALA A 227 -20.12 1.05 -17.72
C ALA A 227 -18.64 1.21 -17.30
N PHE A 228 -18.29 0.81 -16.08
CA PHE A 228 -16.95 0.89 -15.52
C PHE A 228 -16.15 -0.41 -15.75
N ASP A 229 -16.77 -1.47 -16.26
CA ASP A 229 -16.14 -2.80 -16.36
C ASP A 229 -14.91 -2.82 -17.23
N SER A 230 -14.91 -2.03 -18.31
CA SER A 230 -13.77 -1.88 -19.22
C SER A 230 -12.58 -1.14 -18.60
N PHE A 231 -12.71 -0.64 -17.37
CA PHE A 231 -11.72 0.17 -16.68
C PHE A 231 -11.26 -0.44 -15.35
N ARG A 232 -11.76 -1.62 -14.96
CA ARG A 232 -11.50 -2.23 -13.64
C ARG A 232 -10.01 -2.47 -13.42
N ASP A 233 -9.34 -3.05 -14.43
CA ASP A 233 -7.90 -3.32 -14.36
C ASP A 233 -7.09 -2.02 -14.37
N GLU A 234 -7.39 -1.05 -15.25
CA GLU A 234 -6.71 0.25 -15.32
C GLU A 234 -6.87 1.06 -14.04
N TYR A 235 -8.04 1.00 -13.41
CA TYR A 235 -8.32 1.64 -12.15
C TYR A 235 -7.52 1.03 -11.02
N LEU A 236 -7.57 -0.31 -10.86
CA LEU A 236 -6.83 -1.00 -9.82
C LEU A 236 -5.32 -0.78 -9.98
N LEU A 237 -4.83 -0.83 -11.22
CA LEU A 237 -3.45 -0.54 -11.58
C LEU A 237 -3.04 0.87 -11.15
N SER A 238 -3.84 1.87 -11.51
CA SER A 238 -3.53 3.28 -11.21
C SER A 238 -3.59 3.57 -9.71
N VAL A 239 -4.49 2.90 -8.99
CA VAL A 239 -4.57 2.98 -7.53
C VAL A 239 -3.32 2.35 -6.88
N ALA A 240 -2.87 1.18 -7.34
CA ALA A 240 -1.75 0.46 -6.73
C ALA A 240 -0.37 1.03 -7.13
N GLU A 241 -0.23 1.62 -8.32
CA GLU A 241 1.06 2.00 -8.92
C GLU A 241 1.95 2.84 -7.98
N TRP A 242 1.45 3.98 -7.50
CA TRP A 242 2.23 4.86 -6.63
C TRP A 242 2.68 4.14 -5.34
N ARG A 243 1.80 3.33 -4.75
CA ARG A 243 2.07 2.58 -3.52
C ARG A 243 3.18 1.55 -3.73
N ILE A 244 3.15 0.85 -4.86
CA ILE A 244 4.18 -0.12 -5.24
C ILE A 244 5.50 0.58 -5.56
N LEU A 245 5.48 1.75 -6.20
CA LEU A 245 6.69 2.54 -6.45
C LEU A 245 7.37 2.98 -5.15
N VAL A 246 6.60 3.33 -4.11
CA VAL A 246 7.15 3.65 -2.78
C VAL A 246 7.82 2.43 -2.15
N LEU A 247 7.25 1.24 -2.27
CA LEU A 247 7.88 0.00 -1.79
C LEU A 247 9.19 -0.30 -2.53
N LEU A 248 9.19 -0.14 -3.85
CA LEU A 248 10.37 -0.37 -4.69
C LEU A 248 11.47 0.65 -4.40
N ASP A 249 11.13 1.91 -4.12
CA ASP A 249 12.11 2.93 -3.77
C ASP A 249 12.88 2.59 -2.49
N PHE A 250 12.18 2.03 -1.50
CA PHE A 250 12.82 1.52 -0.30
C PHE A 250 13.78 0.35 -0.58
N ALA A 251 13.35 -0.62 -1.40
CA ALA A 251 14.22 -1.74 -1.78
C ALA A 251 15.45 -1.27 -2.58
N ASP A 252 15.31 -0.25 -3.43
CA ASP A 252 16.42 0.33 -4.19
C ASP A 252 17.47 0.98 -3.26
N ASN A 253 17.09 1.52 -2.10
CA ASN A 253 18.05 2.05 -1.14
C ASN A 253 19.02 0.98 -0.60
N PHE A 254 18.60 -0.27 -0.47
CA PHE A 254 19.46 -1.38 -0.06
C PHE A 254 20.50 -1.76 -1.12
N THR A 255 20.27 -1.43 -2.39
CA THR A 255 21.26 -1.66 -3.45
C THR A 255 22.52 -0.79 -3.28
N ARG A 256 22.45 0.26 -2.46
CA ARG A 256 23.57 1.17 -2.18
C ARG A 256 24.35 0.78 -0.92
N VAL A 257 23.83 -0.17 -0.13
CA VAL A 257 24.41 -0.60 1.14
C VAL A 257 25.38 -1.75 0.89
N THR A 258 26.68 -1.49 1.06
CA THR A 258 27.76 -2.48 0.83
C THR A 258 28.41 -3.00 2.11
N ALA A 259 27.94 -2.54 3.28
CA ALA A 259 28.49 -2.93 4.57
C ALA A 259 28.10 -4.38 4.92
N HIS A 260 29.08 -5.26 5.09
CA HIS A 260 28.87 -6.68 5.43
C HIS A 260 27.91 -6.92 6.62
N GLU A 261 27.87 -6.01 7.60
CA GLU A 261 26.93 -6.00 8.76
C GLU A 261 25.45 -5.98 8.37
N LYS A 262 25.15 -5.57 7.15
CA LYS A 262 23.79 -5.45 6.60
C LYS A 262 23.44 -6.59 5.64
N LEU A 263 24.28 -7.62 5.52
CA LEU A 263 24.04 -8.74 4.59
C LEU A 263 22.70 -9.44 4.85
N VAL A 264 22.38 -9.72 6.12
CA VAL A 264 21.12 -10.38 6.50
C VAL A 264 19.92 -9.48 6.22
N ASP A 265 20.06 -8.18 6.46
CA ASP A 265 19.04 -7.17 6.16
C ASP A 265 18.76 -7.10 4.64
N THR A 266 19.80 -6.96 3.81
CA THR A 266 19.68 -6.92 2.34
C THR A 266 19.11 -8.22 1.79
N LEU A 267 19.48 -9.38 2.34
CA LEU A 267 18.92 -10.66 1.93
C LEU A 267 17.43 -10.76 2.28
N THR A 268 17.02 -10.29 3.45
CA THR A 268 15.60 -10.27 3.87
C THR A 268 14.75 -9.42 2.92
N VAL A 269 15.27 -8.29 2.45
CA VAL A 269 14.61 -7.45 1.44
C VAL A 269 14.54 -8.15 0.09
N TYR A 270 15.62 -8.82 -0.34
CA TYR A 270 15.65 -9.58 -1.58
C TYR A 270 14.62 -10.72 -1.59
N GLU A 271 14.59 -11.54 -0.54
CA GLU A 271 13.64 -12.65 -0.40
C GLU A 271 12.19 -12.16 -0.42
N ALA A 272 11.87 -11.14 0.39
CA ALA A 272 10.51 -10.61 0.43
C ALA A 272 10.08 -9.94 -0.88
N LEU A 273 11.00 -9.32 -1.62
CA LEU A 273 10.69 -8.80 -2.96
C LEU A 273 10.49 -9.92 -3.97
N CYS A 274 11.31 -10.98 -3.90
CA CYS A 274 11.17 -12.17 -4.76
C CYS A 274 9.83 -12.88 -4.51
N ASP A 275 9.43 -13.04 -3.25
CA ASP A 275 8.16 -13.64 -2.87
C ASP A 275 6.97 -12.86 -3.43
N ALA A 276 7.01 -11.52 -3.34
CA ALA A 276 5.90 -10.66 -3.76
C ALA A 276 5.91 -10.31 -5.24
N ALA A 277 7.04 -10.46 -5.93
CA ALA A 277 7.17 -10.09 -7.34
C ALA A 277 6.12 -10.79 -8.24
N PRO A 278 5.83 -12.10 -8.14
CA PRO A 278 4.80 -12.73 -8.96
C PRO A 278 3.42 -12.08 -8.81
N GLY A 279 2.96 -11.84 -7.58
CA GLY A 279 1.67 -11.21 -7.32
C GLY A 279 1.64 -9.75 -7.79
N LEU A 280 2.72 -9.00 -7.56
CA LEU A 280 2.86 -7.64 -8.07
C LEU A 280 2.83 -7.62 -9.62
N LEU A 281 3.61 -8.47 -10.29
CA LEU A 281 3.71 -8.52 -11.76
C LEU A 281 2.41 -8.95 -12.44
N LEU A 282 1.62 -9.82 -11.81
CA LEU A 282 0.30 -10.21 -12.30
C LEU A 282 -0.68 -9.03 -12.41
N LEU A 283 -0.46 -7.96 -11.64
CA LEU A 283 -1.26 -6.73 -11.70
C LEU A 283 -0.86 -5.82 -12.87
N PHE A 284 0.40 -5.87 -13.30
CA PHE A 284 0.94 -5.06 -14.41
C PHE A 284 0.99 -5.81 -15.74
N SER A 285 0.25 -6.91 -15.86
CA SER A 285 0.17 -7.71 -17.09
C SER A 285 -0.77 -7.04 -18.10
N GLY A 286 -0.26 -6.11 -18.91
CA GLY A 286 -1.06 -5.39 -19.91
C GLY A 286 -0.26 -4.38 -20.74
N THR A 287 -0.93 -3.72 -21.71
CA THR A 287 -0.32 -2.79 -22.68
C THR A 287 0.15 -1.48 -22.06
N SER A 288 -0.19 -1.19 -20.80
CA SER A 288 0.25 -0.01 -20.08
C SER A 288 1.14 -0.39 -18.88
N LYS A 289 2.34 0.21 -18.87
CA LYS A 289 3.31 0.32 -17.76
C LYS A 289 4.25 -0.87 -17.53
N GLN A 290 5.22 -0.99 -18.46
CA GLN A 290 6.47 -1.75 -18.28
C GLN A 290 7.32 -1.27 -17.09
N LEU A 291 7.07 -0.07 -16.56
CA LEU A 291 7.91 0.59 -15.56
C LEU A 291 8.00 -0.19 -14.24
N VAL A 292 6.89 -0.70 -13.69
CA VAL A 292 6.91 -1.45 -12.43
C VAL A 292 7.57 -2.82 -12.61
N PRO A 293 7.25 -3.62 -13.64
CA PRO A 293 7.96 -4.87 -13.93
C PRO A 293 9.47 -4.69 -14.14
N GLU A 294 9.87 -3.75 -14.98
CA GLU A 294 11.28 -3.48 -15.28
C GLU A 294 12.03 -3.00 -14.04
N ARG A 295 11.43 -2.09 -13.26
CA ARG A 295 12.03 -1.59 -12.02
C ARG A 295 12.16 -2.70 -10.98
N THR A 296 11.14 -3.55 -10.81
CA THR A 296 11.16 -4.68 -9.89
C THR A 296 12.31 -5.64 -10.25
N GLN A 297 12.40 -6.03 -11.52
CA GLN A 297 13.47 -6.92 -12.00
C GLN A 297 14.85 -6.28 -11.86
N GLY A 298 14.98 -4.99 -12.19
CA GLY A 298 16.22 -4.23 -12.07
C GLY A 298 16.70 -4.07 -10.62
N ILE A 299 15.79 -3.94 -9.66
CA ILE A 299 16.14 -3.90 -8.23
C ILE A 299 16.57 -5.29 -7.76
N LEU A 300 15.85 -6.35 -8.13
CA LEU A 300 16.20 -7.72 -7.77
C LEU A 300 17.60 -8.12 -8.25
N THR A 301 17.98 -7.78 -9.48
CA THR A 301 19.32 -8.07 -10.01
C THR A 301 20.41 -7.31 -9.26
N LYS A 302 20.21 -6.00 -9.01
CA LYS A 302 21.15 -5.19 -8.22
C LYS A 302 21.30 -5.70 -6.79
N LEU A 303 20.20 -6.05 -6.12
CA LEU A 303 20.24 -6.63 -4.77
C LEU A 303 21.04 -7.93 -4.76
N ALA A 304 20.82 -8.82 -5.73
CA ALA A 304 21.58 -10.07 -5.85
C ALA A 304 23.09 -9.82 -6.05
N ASP A 305 23.47 -8.82 -6.86
CA ASP A 305 24.87 -8.43 -7.08
C ASP A 305 25.53 -7.88 -5.80
N VAL A 306 24.81 -7.04 -5.06
CA VAL A 306 25.26 -6.47 -3.79
C VAL A 306 25.43 -7.57 -2.74
N ILE A 307 24.48 -8.50 -2.62
CA ILE A 307 24.56 -9.66 -1.71
C ILE A 307 25.80 -10.51 -2.05
N ARG A 308 26.05 -10.81 -3.34
CA ARG A 308 27.25 -11.55 -3.77
C ARG A 308 28.55 -10.82 -3.42
N THR A 309 28.56 -9.49 -3.55
CA THR A 309 29.71 -8.66 -3.21
C THR A 309 29.96 -8.61 -1.69
N MET A 310 28.90 -8.46 -0.89
CA MET A 310 28.98 -8.47 0.58
C MET A 310 29.43 -9.84 1.11
N ALA A 311 28.89 -10.93 0.57
CA ALA A 311 29.27 -12.29 0.95
C ALA A 311 30.74 -12.60 0.62
N SER A 312 31.20 -12.23 -0.58
CA SER A 312 32.61 -12.40 -0.95
C SER A 312 33.55 -11.53 -0.11
N GLY A 313 33.17 -10.28 0.19
CA GLY A 313 33.91 -9.41 1.10
C GLY A 313 33.98 -9.96 2.53
N LEU A 314 32.90 -10.54 3.04
CA LEU A 314 32.87 -11.20 4.35
C LEU A 314 33.81 -12.41 4.36
N MET A 315 33.76 -13.27 3.33
CA MET A 315 34.64 -14.44 3.21
C MET A 315 36.12 -14.03 3.16
N ALA A 316 36.47 -13.01 2.37
CA ALA A 316 37.85 -12.51 2.29
C ALA A 316 38.36 -11.96 3.63
N ARG A 317 37.50 -11.27 4.39
CA ARG A 317 37.82 -10.79 5.75
C ARG A 317 38.05 -11.92 6.73
N VAL A 318 37.18 -12.94 6.74
CA VAL A 318 37.35 -14.13 7.58
C VAL A 318 38.66 -14.84 7.26
N GLN A 319 38.99 -14.99 5.99
CA GLN A 319 40.26 -15.57 5.56
C GLN A 319 41.44 -14.73 6.06
N ASN A 320 41.44 -13.41 5.83
CA ASN A 320 42.55 -12.54 6.22
C ASN A 320 42.73 -12.36 7.74
N ASP A 321 41.65 -12.26 8.51
CA ASP A 321 41.71 -12.14 9.98
C ASP A 321 42.20 -13.44 10.63
N SER A 322 41.94 -14.60 9.99
CA SER A 322 42.50 -15.89 10.42
C SER A 322 44.04 -15.94 10.30
N PHE A 323 44.65 -15.04 9.52
CA PHE A 323 46.10 -14.96 9.31
C PHE A 323 46.81 -13.88 10.14
N GLN A 324 46.09 -12.99 10.84
CA GLN A 324 46.68 -11.81 11.51
C GLN A 324 46.77 -11.89 13.04
N ILE A 325 46.71 -13.07 13.68
CA ILE A 325 46.67 -13.15 15.16
C ILE A 325 48.08 -13.20 15.80
N PRO A 326 48.59 -12.12 16.42
CA PRO A 326 49.47 -12.24 17.58
C PRO A 326 48.64 -12.62 18.81
N HIS A 327 49.13 -13.63 19.53
CA HIS A 327 48.50 -14.23 20.69
C HIS A 327 48.36 -13.23 21.84
N ALA A 328 47.17 -12.66 22.05
CA ALA A 328 46.67 -12.19 23.36
C ALA A 328 45.32 -11.48 23.19
N ILE A 329 44.21 -12.16 23.44
CA ILE A 329 42.96 -11.65 24.04
C ILE A 329 42.02 -12.87 24.11
N VAL A 330 41.71 -13.32 25.32
CA VAL A 330 40.76 -14.42 25.58
C VAL A 330 39.35 -13.84 25.41
N GLY A 331 38.77 -14.04 24.23
CA GLY A 331 37.40 -13.64 23.90
C GLY A 331 37.02 -14.08 22.49
N VAL A 332 35.73 -14.33 22.24
CA VAL A 332 35.24 -14.59 20.87
C VAL A 332 35.40 -13.30 20.06
N HIS A 333 36.14 -13.37 18.96
CA HIS A 333 36.36 -12.22 18.08
C HIS A 333 35.00 -11.73 17.52
N PRO A 334 34.72 -10.41 17.51
CA PRO A 334 33.46 -9.88 17.00
C PRO A 334 33.11 -10.35 15.59
N LEU A 335 34.11 -10.55 14.73
CA LEU A 335 33.91 -11.11 13.38
C LEU A 335 33.44 -12.57 13.42
N THR A 336 33.98 -13.40 14.33
CA THR A 336 33.56 -14.81 14.50
C THR A 336 32.14 -14.90 15.04
N TRP A 337 31.76 -13.99 15.94
CA TRP A 337 30.39 -13.90 16.42
C TRP A 337 29.43 -13.48 15.29
N TYR A 338 29.79 -12.46 14.52
CA TYR A 338 28.98 -11.98 13.40
C TYR A 338 28.82 -13.03 12.29
N THR A 339 29.89 -13.74 11.93
CA THR A 339 29.82 -14.79 10.90
C THR A 339 28.96 -15.96 11.34
N MET A 340 29.05 -16.39 12.60
CA MET A 340 28.19 -17.44 13.14
C MET A 340 26.73 -17.00 13.24
N ALA A 341 26.46 -15.72 13.56
CA ALA A 341 25.11 -15.15 13.52
C ALA A 341 24.54 -15.17 12.09
N CYS A 342 25.31 -14.70 11.09
CA CYS A 342 24.89 -14.79 9.68
C CYS A 342 24.65 -16.24 9.25
N VAL A 343 25.55 -17.18 9.56
CA VAL A 343 25.37 -18.60 9.20
C VAL A 343 24.11 -19.18 9.84
N LYS A 344 23.85 -18.85 11.11
CA LYS A 344 22.64 -19.26 11.81
C LYS A 344 21.37 -18.71 11.14
N ASP A 345 21.41 -17.46 10.68
CA ASP A 345 20.27 -16.82 10.02
C ASP A 345 20.12 -17.22 8.54
N LEU A 346 21.16 -17.75 7.91
CA LEU A 346 21.18 -18.25 6.52
C LEU A 346 20.84 -19.74 6.43
N ALA A 347 21.18 -20.55 7.43
CA ALA A 347 20.95 -22.00 7.43
C ALA A 347 19.47 -22.40 7.19
N PRO A 348 18.45 -21.68 7.69
CA PRO A 348 17.05 -21.98 7.39
C PRO A 348 16.62 -21.64 5.96
N ARG A 349 17.42 -20.85 5.23
CA ARG A 349 17.09 -20.27 3.91
C ARG A 349 17.69 -21.05 2.74
N SER A 350 18.48 -22.09 3.00
CA SER A 350 19.14 -22.92 1.99
C SER A 350 18.41 -24.21 1.64
N ALA A 351 17.16 -24.35 2.08
CA ALA A 351 16.25 -25.45 1.74
C ALA A 351 15.13 -24.91 0.85
#